data_AF-B7PDG9-F1
#
_entry.id   AF-B7PDG9-F1
#
_cell.length_a   1.000
_cell.length_b   1.000
_cell.length_c   1.000
_cell.angle_alpha   90.00
_cell.angle_beta   90.00
_cell.angle_gamma   90.00
#
_symmetry.space_group_name_H-M   'P 1'
#
loop_
_entity.id
_entity.type
_entity.pdbx_description
1 polymer ?
#
loop_
_entity_poly.entity_id
_entity_poly.type
_entity_poly.pdbx_seq_one_letter_code
_entity_poly.pdbx_strand_id
1 'polypeptide(L)'
;MTLKLLLLPLFLALACGESEYIETPGVYNRTRPGDSMPVGSKLGFGCLYPISSPVHGPVAYHNNRLVFERSVVPHGGLVRFHCPMQRFHKLAGAPVVQCIDGTFNESLPTCDKALFEQRLVAYVEADYVLAPGGVFVVPPNNPVEITCRRTLEPGGHAPQWQWDVNTNVFVKEGTFLVSPTSVLRLHPKEGTKGVFICYDGREDVILRLE
;
A
#
# COMPACT_ATOMS: atom_id res chain seq x y z
N MET A 1 -21.83 59.21 -50.28
CA MET A 1 -21.15 58.43 -51.34
C MET A 1 -21.07 57.00 -50.89
N THR A 2 -21.86 56.16 -51.54
CA THR A 2 -22.00 54.72 -51.37
C THR A 2 -20.84 53.98 -52.03
N LEU A 3 -20.32 52.92 -51.38
CA LEU A 3 -19.85 51.75 -52.12
C LEU A 3 -20.03 50.47 -51.28
N LYS A 4 -20.95 49.63 -51.77
CA LYS A 4 -21.19 48.22 -51.44
C LYS A 4 -20.59 47.42 -52.59
N LEU A 5 -19.84 46.35 -52.31
CA LEU A 5 -19.65 45.13 -53.15
C LEU A 5 -18.72 44.19 -52.33
N LEU A 6 -19.20 43.20 -51.55
CA LEU A 6 -19.62 41.84 -51.91
C LEU A 6 -18.69 41.08 -52.86
N LEU A 7 -18.01 40.05 -52.35
CA LEU A 7 -17.95 38.68 -52.91
C LEU A 7 -17.28 37.70 -51.90
N LEU A 8 -18.01 36.64 -51.57
CA LEU A 8 -17.59 35.42 -50.85
C LEU A 8 -16.73 34.49 -51.78
N PRO A 9 -16.57 33.17 -51.49
CA PRO A 9 -15.66 32.53 -50.54
C PRO A 9 -14.69 31.57 -51.28
N LEU A 10 -13.62 31.08 -50.65
CA LEU A 10 -12.90 29.92 -51.18
C LEU A 10 -12.86 28.79 -50.14
N PHE A 11 -13.72 27.80 -50.36
CA PHE A 11 -13.57 26.45 -49.84
C PHE A 11 -12.39 25.78 -50.55
N LEU A 12 -11.48 25.17 -49.79
CA LEU A 12 -10.81 23.96 -50.25
C LEU A 12 -10.73 22.97 -49.09
N ALA A 13 -11.15 21.75 -49.42
CA ALA A 13 -11.31 20.63 -48.52
C ALA A 13 -10.06 19.75 -48.50
N LEU A 14 -10.05 18.85 -47.50
CA LEU A 14 -9.48 17.50 -47.54
C LEU A 14 -7.95 17.33 -47.67
N ALA A 15 -7.34 16.93 -46.56
CA ALA A 15 -6.51 15.74 -46.52
C ALA A 15 -6.51 15.16 -45.10
N CYS A 16 -7.12 13.97 -44.94
CA CYS A 16 -6.83 13.07 -43.84
C CYS A 16 -5.36 12.64 -43.95
N GLY A 17 -4.55 12.92 -42.93
CA GLY A 17 -3.23 12.32 -42.78
C GLY A 17 -3.36 11.00 -42.04
N GLU A 18 -3.06 9.90 -42.72
CA GLU A 18 -2.86 8.58 -42.13
C GLU A 18 -1.78 8.67 -41.05
N SER A 19 -2.12 8.31 -39.81
CA SER A 19 -1.14 8.10 -38.76
C SER A 19 -0.47 6.75 -39.01
N GLU A 20 0.66 6.76 -39.71
CA GLU A 20 1.56 5.61 -39.85
C GLU A 20 1.96 5.09 -38.47
N TYR A 21 1.50 3.88 -38.15
CA TYR A 21 1.90 3.13 -36.98
C TYR A 21 3.33 2.62 -37.22
N ILE A 22 4.32 3.26 -36.60
CA ILE A 22 5.69 2.77 -36.62
C ILE A 22 5.77 1.60 -35.63
N GLU A 23 5.64 0.37 -36.13
CA GLU A 23 6.07 -0.83 -35.44
C GLU A 23 7.58 -0.77 -35.23
N THR A 24 8.01 -0.49 -34.01
CA THR A 24 9.40 -0.70 -33.62
C THR A 24 9.60 -2.21 -33.40
N PRO A 25 10.55 -2.86 -34.08
CA PRO A 25 10.78 -4.29 -33.89
C PRO A 25 11.26 -4.54 -32.47
N GLY A 26 10.49 -5.34 -31.73
CA GLY A 26 10.85 -5.81 -30.40
C GLY A 26 12.21 -6.50 -30.44
N VAL A 27 13.20 -5.87 -29.81
CA VAL A 27 14.48 -6.52 -29.49
C VAL A 27 14.18 -7.57 -28.43
N TYR A 28 13.92 -8.79 -28.89
CA TYR A 28 13.85 -9.98 -28.06
C TYR A 28 15.24 -10.20 -27.47
N ASN A 29 15.48 -9.67 -26.26
CA ASN A 29 16.71 -9.89 -25.53
C ASN A 29 16.76 -11.36 -25.13
N ARG A 30 17.41 -12.16 -25.98
CA ARG A 30 17.71 -13.57 -25.78
C ARG A 30 18.57 -13.67 -24.51
N THR A 31 17.94 -14.02 -23.39
CA THR A 31 18.64 -14.30 -22.13
C THR A 31 19.72 -15.37 -22.39
N ARG A 32 20.94 -15.08 -21.94
CA ARG A 32 22.07 -16.02 -22.03
C ARG A 32 21.73 -17.29 -21.25
N PRO A 33 22.00 -18.48 -21.80
CA PRO A 33 21.92 -19.72 -21.03
C PRO A 33 23.10 -19.73 -20.04
N GLY A 34 22.82 -19.51 -18.76
CA GLY A 34 23.88 -19.45 -17.75
C GLY A 34 23.45 -19.23 -16.30
N ASP A 35 22.23 -18.77 -16.03
CA ASP A 35 21.73 -18.71 -14.65
C ASP A 35 21.18 -20.08 -14.26
N SER A 36 22.04 -20.91 -13.67
CA SER A 36 21.68 -22.17 -13.05
C SER A 36 20.61 -21.92 -12.00
N MET A 37 19.40 -22.44 -12.23
CA MET A 37 18.36 -22.55 -11.21
C MET A 37 18.92 -23.32 -10.00
N PRO A 38 18.61 -22.89 -8.76
CA PRO A 38 18.95 -23.67 -7.58
C PRO A 38 18.31 -25.06 -7.70
N VAL A 39 19.17 -26.08 -7.64
CA VAL A 39 18.79 -27.49 -7.66
C VAL A 39 17.86 -27.76 -6.47
N GLY A 40 16.57 -27.93 -6.75
CA GLY A 40 15.53 -28.16 -5.75
C GLY A 40 14.22 -27.39 -5.96
N SER A 41 14.16 -26.41 -6.88
CA SER A 41 12.91 -25.73 -7.19
C SER A 41 11.98 -26.65 -8.00
N LYS A 42 10.94 -27.17 -7.34
CA LYS A 42 9.79 -27.80 -8.02
C LYS A 42 9.31 -26.82 -9.10
N LEU A 43 9.29 -27.24 -10.38
CA LEU A 43 8.69 -26.44 -11.47
C LEU A 43 7.17 -26.40 -11.25
N GLY A 44 6.73 -25.53 -10.36
CA GLY A 44 5.32 -25.29 -10.13
C GLY A 44 4.76 -24.23 -11.07
N PHE A 45 3.45 -24.26 -11.27
CA PHE A 45 2.77 -23.22 -12.04
C PHE A 45 2.75 -21.90 -11.28
N GLY A 46 2.95 -20.79 -12.01
CA GLY A 46 2.78 -19.45 -11.47
C GLY A 46 1.31 -19.11 -11.27
N CYS A 47 1.01 -18.27 -10.29
CA CYS A 47 -0.33 -17.83 -9.95
C CYS A 47 -0.65 -16.54 -10.69
N LEU A 48 -1.80 -16.50 -11.33
CA LEU A 48 -2.32 -15.30 -11.97
C LEU A 48 -2.97 -14.41 -10.90
N TYR A 49 -2.53 -13.16 -10.78
CA TYR A 49 -3.16 -12.21 -9.86
C TYR A 49 -4.49 -11.69 -10.43
N PRO A 50 -5.64 -11.99 -9.79
CA PRO A 50 -6.96 -11.80 -10.39
C PRO A 50 -7.55 -10.39 -10.18
N ILE A 51 -6.92 -9.52 -9.39
CA ILE A 51 -7.58 -8.30 -8.91
C ILE A 51 -7.32 -7.10 -9.83
N SER A 52 -8.40 -6.57 -10.41
CA SER A 52 -8.51 -5.18 -10.85
C SER A 52 -8.75 -4.32 -9.59
N SER A 53 -7.72 -3.63 -9.10
CA SER A 53 -7.83 -2.94 -7.80
C SER A 53 -8.87 -1.82 -7.90
N PRO A 54 -9.93 -1.80 -7.07
CA PRO A 54 -10.71 -0.57 -6.89
C PRO A 54 -9.79 0.53 -6.35
N VAL A 55 -10.20 1.78 -6.50
CA VAL A 55 -9.45 2.99 -6.07
C VAL A 55 -9.05 2.97 -4.58
N HIS A 56 -9.63 2.05 -3.78
CA HIS A 56 -9.33 1.85 -2.35
C HIS A 56 -9.02 0.38 -1.98
N GLY A 57 -8.66 -0.46 -2.96
CA GLY A 57 -8.30 -1.87 -2.74
C GLY A 57 -6.91 -2.07 -2.11
N PRO A 58 -6.57 -3.31 -1.73
CA PRO A 58 -5.24 -3.63 -1.22
C PRO A 58 -4.18 -3.45 -2.31
N VAL A 59 -3.06 -2.84 -1.93
CA VAL A 59 -1.86 -2.75 -2.75
C VAL A 59 -1.03 -4.00 -2.52
N ALA A 60 -0.60 -4.65 -3.60
CA ALA A 60 0.10 -5.93 -3.58
C ALA A 60 1.56 -5.80 -4.05
N TYR A 61 2.46 -6.50 -3.38
CA TYR A 61 3.90 -6.49 -3.70
C TYR A 61 4.50 -7.89 -3.73
N HIS A 62 5.34 -8.15 -4.72
CA HIS A 62 6.21 -9.33 -4.82
C HIS A 62 7.65 -8.85 -5.06
N ASN A 63 8.59 -9.26 -4.21
CA ASN A 63 10.00 -8.82 -4.26
C ASN A 63 10.17 -7.29 -4.38
N ASN A 64 9.44 -6.53 -3.55
CA ASN A 64 9.40 -5.07 -3.53
C ASN A 64 8.90 -4.40 -4.83
N ARG A 65 8.30 -5.16 -5.75
CA ARG A 65 7.65 -4.64 -6.96
C ARG A 65 6.14 -4.76 -6.83
N LEU A 66 5.43 -3.75 -7.34
CA LEU A 66 3.98 -3.77 -7.42
C LEU A 66 3.50 -4.95 -8.27
N VAL A 67 2.47 -5.63 -7.79
CA VAL A 67 1.76 -6.68 -8.51
C VAL A 67 0.47 -6.06 -9.03
N PHE A 68 0.34 -6.01 -10.36
CA PHE A 68 -0.83 -5.49 -11.03
C PHE A 68 -1.75 -6.62 -11.50
N GLU A 69 -2.96 -6.28 -11.92
CA GLU A 69 -3.90 -7.23 -12.52
C GLU A 69 -3.21 -8.05 -13.62
N ARG A 70 -3.45 -9.36 -13.63
CA ARG A 70 -2.86 -10.34 -14.58
C ARG A 70 -1.35 -10.52 -14.48
N SER A 71 -0.70 -9.96 -13.46
CA SER A 71 0.69 -10.29 -13.16
C SER A 71 0.80 -11.75 -12.75
N VAL A 72 1.87 -12.42 -13.19
CA VAL A 72 2.17 -13.80 -12.82
C VAL A 72 3.16 -13.80 -11.66
N VAL A 73 2.76 -14.39 -10.53
CA VAL A 73 3.63 -14.64 -9.38
C VAL A 73 4.18 -16.06 -9.52
N PRO A 74 5.50 -16.28 -9.51
CA PRO A 74 6.08 -17.62 -9.66
C PRO A 74 5.69 -18.53 -8.48
N HIS A 75 5.67 -19.85 -8.71
CA HIS A 75 5.51 -20.84 -7.64
C HIS A 75 6.50 -20.57 -6.49
N GLY A 76 6.01 -20.66 -5.26
CA GLY A 76 6.75 -20.35 -4.03
C GLY A 76 6.84 -18.85 -3.72
N GLY A 77 6.47 -17.97 -4.66
CA GLY A 77 6.51 -16.51 -4.50
C GLY A 77 5.54 -16.01 -3.43
N LEU A 78 5.99 -15.03 -2.65
CA LEU A 78 5.20 -14.38 -1.59
C LEU A 78 4.68 -13.03 -2.07
N VAL A 79 3.39 -12.79 -1.88
CA VAL A 79 2.74 -11.51 -2.15
C VAL A 79 2.36 -10.87 -0.82
N ARG A 80 2.84 -9.65 -0.58
CA ARG A 80 2.55 -8.85 0.62
C ARG A 80 1.54 -7.78 0.30
N PHE A 81 0.54 -7.62 1.17
CA PHE A 81 -0.56 -6.68 0.98
C PHE A 81 -0.54 -5.58 2.03
N HIS A 82 -1.04 -4.40 1.66
CA HIS A 82 -1.44 -3.36 2.60
C HIS A 82 -2.53 -2.48 2.00
N CYS A 83 -3.31 -1.80 2.85
CA CYS A 83 -4.23 -0.76 2.42
C CYS A 83 -3.52 0.58 2.18
N PRO A 84 -3.86 1.33 1.13
CA PRO A 84 -3.16 2.57 0.79
C PRO A 84 -3.38 3.68 1.82
N MET A 85 -4.55 3.68 2.49
CA MET A 85 -4.91 4.68 3.50
C MET A 85 -5.12 4.00 4.85
N GLN A 86 -4.04 3.57 5.52
CA GLN A 86 -4.07 2.80 6.78
C GLN A 86 -4.85 3.50 7.92
N ARG A 87 -4.93 4.84 7.89
CA ARG A 87 -5.78 5.58 8.83
C ARG A 87 -7.26 5.24 8.66
N PHE A 88 -7.73 5.11 7.42
CA PHE A 88 -9.14 4.96 7.05
C PHE A 88 -9.54 3.52 6.77
N HIS A 89 -8.58 2.67 6.41
CA HIS A 89 -8.82 1.29 6.01
C HIS A 89 -7.87 0.33 6.73
N LYS A 90 -8.40 -0.83 7.12
CA LYS A 90 -7.65 -1.93 7.72
C LYS A 90 -7.68 -3.12 6.77
N LEU A 91 -6.57 -3.83 6.70
CA LEU A 91 -6.48 -5.05 5.90
C LEU A 91 -7.28 -6.16 6.59
N ALA A 92 -8.24 -6.74 5.88
CA ALA A 92 -9.01 -7.90 6.33
C ALA A 92 -8.57 -9.13 5.54
N GLY A 93 -8.12 -10.16 6.25
CA GLY A 93 -7.52 -11.37 5.68
C GLY A 93 -5.99 -11.42 5.81
N ALA A 94 -5.37 -12.32 5.05
CA ALA A 94 -3.95 -12.61 5.16
C ALA A 94 -3.07 -11.46 4.63
N PRO A 95 -2.14 -10.90 5.43
CA PRO A 95 -1.23 -9.85 4.97
C PRO A 95 -0.16 -10.36 4.01
N VAL A 96 0.06 -11.67 3.98
CA VAL A 96 0.99 -12.35 3.09
C VAL A 96 0.33 -13.62 2.58
N VAL A 97 0.34 -13.83 1.27
CA VAL A 97 -0.08 -15.10 0.66
C VAL A 97 1.07 -15.67 -0.17
N GLN A 98 1.08 -16.97 -0.36
CA GLN A 98 2.06 -17.70 -1.15
C GLN A 98 1.42 -18.30 -2.39
N CYS A 99 2.10 -18.20 -3.52
CA CYS A 99 1.72 -18.94 -4.72
C CYS A 99 2.15 -20.41 -4.59
N ILE A 100 1.18 -21.33 -4.62
CA ILE A 100 1.40 -22.77 -4.56
C ILE A 100 0.73 -23.41 -5.79
N ASP A 101 1.56 -23.80 -6.75
CA ASP A 101 1.17 -24.57 -7.94
C ASP A 101 -0.05 -23.99 -8.67
N GLY A 102 0.04 -22.71 -9.05
CA GLY A 102 -0.97 -22.00 -9.83
C GLY A 102 -2.08 -21.34 -9.01
N THR A 103 -2.15 -21.61 -7.70
CA THR A 103 -3.17 -21.07 -6.80
C THR A 103 -2.54 -20.38 -5.58
N PHE A 104 -3.13 -19.29 -5.11
CA PHE A 104 -2.71 -18.71 -3.83
C PHE A 104 -3.18 -19.58 -2.67
N ASN A 105 -2.32 -19.79 -1.67
CA ASN A 105 -2.59 -20.63 -0.50
C ASN A 105 -3.76 -20.13 0.36
N GLU A 106 -4.06 -18.84 0.29
CA GLU A 106 -5.10 -18.16 1.05
C GLU A 106 -5.89 -17.21 0.15
N SER A 107 -7.11 -16.86 0.58
CA SER A 107 -7.92 -15.83 -0.08
C SER A 107 -7.20 -14.49 -0.04
N LEU A 108 -7.24 -13.77 -1.16
CA LEU A 108 -6.67 -12.42 -1.23
C LEU A 108 -7.43 -11.47 -0.29
N PRO A 109 -6.72 -10.62 0.46
CA PRO A 109 -7.34 -9.77 1.47
C PRO A 109 -8.16 -8.63 0.86
N THR A 110 -8.95 -7.95 1.68
CA THR A 110 -9.68 -6.71 1.34
C THR A 110 -9.25 -5.54 2.24
N CYS A 111 -9.66 -4.33 1.87
CA CYS A 111 -9.47 -3.13 2.68
C CYS A 111 -10.81 -2.63 3.21
N ASP A 112 -11.07 -2.91 4.48
CA ASP A 112 -12.33 -2.58 5.15
C ASP A 112 -12.20 -1.23 5.87
N LYS A 113 -13.31 -0.51 6.07
CA LYS A 113 -13.27 0.82 6.70
C LYS A 113 -12.93 0.70 8.18
N ALA A 114 -11.86 1.37 8.61
CA ALA A 114 -11.36 1.29 9.97
C ALA A 114 -11.95 2.35 10.91
N LEU A 115 -12.08 3.61 10.47
CA LEU A 115 -12.29 4.74 11.40
C LEU A 115 -13.65 4.77 12.11
N PHE A 116 -14.64 4.00 11.67
CA PHE A 116 -15.97 4.02 12.28
C PHE A 116 -16.47 2.63 12.67
N GLU A 117 -15.85 1.58 12.14
CA GLU A 117 -16.31 0.21 12.33
C GLU A 117 -15.39 -0.59 13.25
N GLN A 118 -14.11 -0.19 13.38
CA GLN A 118 -13.15 -0.87 14.24
C GLN A 118 -13.16 -0.26 15.65
N ARG A 119 -13.09 -1.12 16.66
CA ARG A 119 -13.08 -0.74 18.07
C ARG A 119 -11.75 -0.14 18.49
N LEU A 120 -10.63 -0.72 18.05
CA LEU A 120 -9.28 -0.21 18.29
C LEU A 120 -8.62 0.15 16.97
N VAL A 121 -8.08 1.37 16.87
CA VAL A 121 -7.41 1.87 15.65
C VAL A 121 -6.14 2.58 16.04
N ALA A 122 -5.03 2.25 15.39
CA ALA A 122 -3.76 2.97 15.50
C ALA A 122 -3.31 3.44 14.11
N TYR A 123 -2.79 4.66 14.03
CA TYR A 123 -2.32 5.25 12.78
C TYR A 123 -1.17 6.23 13.01
N VAL A 124 -0.33 6.37 11.98
CA VAL A 124 0.87 7.22 12.01
C VAL A 124 0.53 8.61 11.45
N GLU A 125 0.91 9.64 12.19
CA GLU A 125 0.83 11.06 11.84
C GLU A 125 2.26 11.59 11.61
N ALA A 126 2.78 11.34 10.41
CA ALA A 126 4.10 11.78 9.94
C ALA A 126 4.12 11.81 8.41
N ASP A 127 5.16 12.39 7.82
CA ASP A 127 5.46 12.17 6.41
C ASP A 127 6.10 10.79 6.26
N TYR A 128 5.47 9.88 5.50
CA TYR A 128 5.95 8.51 5.32
C TYR A 128 5.64 7.95 3.93
N VAL A 129 6.32 6.87 3.60
CA VAL A 129 6.00 5.98 2.47
C VAL A 129 5.64 4.60 3.00
N LEU A 130 4.60 3.97 2.45
CA LEU A 130 4.24 2.59 2.81
C LEU A 130 5.04 1.59 1.97
N ALA A 131 5.92 0.85 2.63
CA ALA A 131 6.63 -0.29 2.08
C ALA A 131 5.77 -1.56 2.04
N PRO A 132 6.20 -2.61 1.32
CA PRO A 132 5.50 -3.89 1.25
C PRO A 132 5.09 -4.43 2.63
N GLY A 133 3.85 -4.88 2.76
CA GLY A 133 3.30 -5.36 4.04
C GLY A 133 2.88 -4.27 5.03
N GLY A 134 2.85 -3.00 4.61
CA GLY A 134 2.32 -1.90 5.41
C GLY A 134 3.32 -1.34 6.41
N VAL A 135 4.62 -1.44 6.10
CA VAL A 135 5.70 -0.88 6.90
C VAL A 135 5.80 0.63 6.60
N PHE A 136 5.77 1.46 7.65
CA PHE A 136 5.91 2.90 7.54
C PHE A 136 7.39 3.27 7.44
N VAL A 137 7.82 3.73 6.26
CA VAL A 137 9.17 4.24 6.04
C VAL A 137 9.14 5.74 6.25
N VAL A 138 9.78 6.21 7.32
CA VAL A 138 9.79 7.63 7.70
C VAL A 138 11.14 8.25 7.36
N PRO A 139 11.19 9.42 6.68
CA PRO A 139 12.44 10.13 6.46
C PRO A 139 13.17 10.47 7.77
N PRO A 140 14.51 10.50 7.78
CA PRO A 140 15.28 10.76 8.99
C PRO A 140 14.99 12.16 9.55
N ASN A 141 15.08 12.29 10.88
CA ASN A 141 14.86 13.53 11.64
C ASN A 141 13.42 14.09 11.58
N ASN A 142 12.47 13.39 10.97
CA ASN A 142 11.07 13.76 11.10
C ASN A 142 10.50 13.21 12.42
N PRO A 143 9.85 14.05 13.24
CA PRO A 143 9.14 13.57 14.40
C PRO A 143 8.00 12.65 13.95
N VAL A 144 7.82 11.54 14.66
CA VAL A 144 6.75 10.60 14.39
C VAL A 144 5.78 10.65 15.55
N GLU A 145 4.52 10.97 15.26
CA GLU A 145 3.42 10.77 16.18
C GLU A 145 2.62 9.55 15.72
N ILE A 146 2.28 8.67 16.65
CA ILE A 146 1.43 7.52 16.42
C ILE A 146 0.25 7.64 17.36
N THR A 147 -0.94 7.79 16.80
CA THR A 147 -2.17 7.93 17.56
C THR A 147 -2.86 6.58 17.63
N CYS A 148 -3.16 6.11 18.85
CA CYS A 148 -4.04 4.99 19.07
C CYS A 148 -5.31 5.44 19.80
N ARG A 149 -6.44 4.94 19.32
CA ARG A 149 -7.76 5.32 19.81
C ARG A 149 -8.66 4.10 19.94
N ARG A 150 -9.52 4.15 20.94
CA ARG A 150 -10.61 3.20 21.15
C ARG A 150 -11.94 3.89 20.90
N THR A 151 -12.77 3.32 20.04
CA THR A 151 -14.07 3.90 19.67
C THR A 151 -15.04 3.90 20.84
N LEU A 152 -15.55 5.09 21.19
CA LEU A 152 -16.82 5.35 21.90
C LEU A 152 -17.18 4.39 23.06
N GLU A 153 -16.29 4.23 24.03
CA GLU A 153 -16.65 3.65 25.34
C GLU A 153 -16.49 4.72 26.43
N PRO A 154 -17.60 5.33 26.91
CA PRO A 154 -17.58 6.29 28.00
C PRO A 154 -16.96 5.65 29.26
N GLY A 155 -15.97 6.31 29.85
CA GLY A 155 -15.29 5.83 31.07
C GLY A 155 -14.26 4.71 30.83
N GLY A 156 -13.93 4.39 29.57
CA GLY A 156 -12.84 3.47 29.25
C GLY A 156 -11.46 4.05 29.54
N HIS A 157 -10.49 3.19 29.84
CA HIS A 157 -9.08 3.59 29.96
C HIS A 157 -8.46 3.81 28.58
N ALA A 158 -7.44 4.67 28.51
CA ALA A 158 -6.68 4.86 27.28
C ALA A 158 -5.99 3.55 26.85
N PRO A 159 -5.94 3.27 25.53
CA PRO A 159 -5.14 2.16 25.02
C PRO A 159 -3.69 2.26 25.46
N GLN A 160 -3.05 1.11 25.64
CA GLN A 160 -1.68 1.01 26.12
C GLN A 160 -0.74 0.68 24.96
N TRP A 161 0.54 0.98 25.15
CA TRP A 161 1.58 0.81 24.15
C TRP A 161 2.64 -0.20 24.60
N GLN A 162 3.13 -0.99 23.65
CA GLN A 162 4.33 -1.79 23.77
C GLN A 162 5.19 -1.55 22.53
N TRP A 163 6.51 -1.46 22.68
CA TRP A 163 7.44 -1.24 21.58
C TRP A 163 8.78 -1.93 21.82
N ASP A 164 9.52 -2.19 20.76
CA ASP A 164 10.85 -2.83 20.78
C ASP A 164 11.99 -1.91 20.29
N VAL A 165 11.73 -0.61 20.14
CA VAL A 165 12.71 0.36 19.66
C VAL A 165 13.68 0.81 20.75
N ASN A 166 14.95 0.95 20.37
CA ASN A 166 15.99 1.55 21.20
C ASN A 166 16.11 3.06 20.96
N THR A 167 15.00 3.79 21.17
CA THR A 167 14.96 5.26 21.10
C THR A 167 14.08 5.82 22.21
N ASN A 168 14.21 7.11 22.47
CA ASN A 168 13.36 7.79 23.44
C ASN A 168 11.94 7.91 22.87
N VAL A 169 11.01 7.26 23.55
CA VAL A 169 9.58 7.27 23.24
C VAL A 169 8.85 8.01 24.36
N PHE A 170 7.97 8.92 23.97
CA PHE A 170 7.12 9.67 24.90
C PHE A 170 5.67 9.30 24.66
N VAL A 171 4.96 8.90 25.71
CA VAL A 171 3.54 8.55 25.63
C VAL A 171 2.73 9.64 26.33
N LYS A 172 1.67 10.10 25.66
CA LYS A 172 0.71 11.06 26.21
C LYS A 172 -0.69 10.50 26.05
N GLU A 173 -1.39 10.35 27.16
CA GLU A 173 -2.82 10.01 27.16
C GLU A 173 -3.68 11.26 26.98
N GLY A 174 -4.86 11.07 26.40
CA GLY A 174 -5.80 12.14 26.15
C GLY A 174 -7.16 11.62 25.71
N THR A 175 -7.93 12.51 25.09
CA THR A 175 -9.24 12.20 24.54
C THR A 175 -9.40 12.89 23.19
N PHE A 176 -9.91 12.16 22.19
CA PHE A 176 -10.28 12.71 20.88
C PHE A 176 -11.75 12.44 20.61
N LEU A 177 -12.57 13.49 20.42
CA LEU A 177 -14.02 13.36 20.23
C LEU A 177 -14.65 12.38 21.25
N VAL A 178 -14.39 12.61 22.55
CA VAL A 178 -14.79 11.77 23.71
C VAL A 178 -14.22 10.36 23.79
N SER A 179 -13.50 9.89 22.76
CA SER A 179 -12.84 8.59 22.77
C SER A 179 -11.51 8.66 23.50
N PRO A 180 -11.18 7.72 24.41
CA PRO A 180 -9.89 7.71 25.08
C PRO A 180 -8.79 7.40 24.06
N THR A 181 -7.73 8.22 24.08
CA THR A 181 -6.62 8.13 23.13
C THR A 181 -5.29 8.09 23.85
N SER A 182 -4.33 7.42 23.21
CA SER A 182 -2.94 7.38 23.65
C SER A 182 -2.06 7.67 22.45
N VAL A 183 -1.26 8.72 22.57
CA VAL A 183 -0.39 9.22 21.51
C VAL A 183 1.05 8.92 21.89
N LEU A 184 1.74 8.19 21.02
CA LEU A 184 3.15 7.86 21.13
C LEU A 184 3.94 8.81 20.24
N ARG A 185 4.98 9.44 20.78
CA ARG A 185 5.85 10.38 20.07
C ARG A 185 7.30 9.91 20.14
N LEU A 186 7.98 9.92 19.01
CA LEU A 186 9.39 9.57 18.94
C LEU A 186 10.12 10.41 17.89
N HIS A 187 11.44 10.51 18.06
CA HIS A 187 12.35 11.10 17.07
C HIS A 187 13.28 9.99 16.58
N PRO A 188 12.91 9.27 15.51
CA PRO A 188 13.73 8.20 14.99
C PRO A 188 15.03 8.77 14.41
N LYS A 189 16.14 8.10 14.71
CA LYS A 189 17.42 8.31 14.02
C LYS A 189 17.43 7.50 12.74
N GLU A 190 18.33 7.81 11.83
CA GLU A 190 18.55 7.01 10.62
C GLU A 190 18.79 5.53 10.99
N GLY A 191 18.08 4.62 10.31
CA GLY A 191 18.13 3.18 10.56
C GLY A 191 17.30 2.70 11.76
N THR A 192 16.46 3.55 12.36
CA THR A 192 15.54 3.12 13.43
C THR A 192 14.49 2.17 12.85
N LYS A 193 14.51 0.92 13.29
CA LYS A 193 13.48 -0.08 12.96
C LYS A 193 12.77 -0.53 14.21
N GLY A 194 11.46 -0.70 14.11
CA GLY A 194 10.63 -0.98 15.28
C GLY A 194 9.24 -1.50 15.00
N VAL A 195 8.72 -2.21 15.98
CA VAL A 195 7.34 -2.65 16.10
C VAL A 195 6.69 -1.90 17.25
N PHE A 196 5.55 -1.30 16.97
CA PHE A 196 4.71 -0.61 17.95
C PHE A 196 3.37 -1.32 18.02
N ILE A 197 3.00 -1.77 19.20
CA ILE A 197 1.77 -2.49 19.47
C ILE A 197 0.90 -1.61 20.33
N CYS A 198 -0.25 -1.20 19.80
CA CYS A 198 -1.31 -0.62 20.61
C CYS A 198 -2.28 -1.72 21.02
N TYR A 199 -2.66 -1.78 22.29
CA TYR A 199 -3.60 -2.78 22.78
C TYR A 199 -4.51 -2.22 23.87
N ASP A 200 -5.61 -2.90 24.11
CA ASP A 200 -6.58 -2.49 25.14
C ASP A 200 -7.18 -3.66 25.95
N GLY A 201 -6.48 -4.79 25.92
CA GLY A 201 -6.82 -6.03 26.62
C GLY A 201 -7.72 -6.99 25.84
N ARG A 202 -8.32 -6.56 24.72
CA ARG A 202 -9.14 -7.43 23.86
C ARG A 202 -8.57 -7.57 22.46
N GLU A 203 -8.03 -6.49 21.93
CA GLU A 203 -7.44 -6.43 20.59
C GLU A 203 -6.08 -5.75 20.66
N ASP A 204 -5.26 -6.06 19.66
CA ASP A 204 -3.98 -5.44 19.38
C ASP A 204 -3.95 -4.91 17.94
N VAL A 205 -3.25 -3.79 17.77
CA VAL A 205 -2.95 -3.19 16.46
C VAL A 205 -1.44 -3.03 16.37
N ILE A 206 -0.85 -3.69 15.38
CA ILE A 206 0.59 -3.75 15.18
C ILE A 206 0.97 -2.79 14.05
N LEU A 207 1.89 -1.87 14.33
CA LEU A 207 2.50 -0.95 13.39
C LEU A 207 4.00 -1.25 13.29
N ARG A 208 4.55 -1.20 12.07
CA ARG A 208 5.98 -1.43 11.81
C ARG A 208 6.56 -0.18 11.19
N LEU A 209 7.68 0.29 11.73
CA LEU A 209 8.39 1.48 11.30
C LEU A 209 9.82 1.13 10.90
N GLU A 210 10.30 1.72 9.81
CA GLU A 210 11.67 1.61 9.31
C GLU A 210 12.26 2.96 8.86
#